data_AF-A0AA38H9L7-F1
#
_entry.id   AF-A0AA38H9L7-F1
#
_cell.length_a   1.000
_cell.length_b   1.000
_cell.length_c   1.000
_cell.angle_alpha   90.00
_cell.angle_beta   90.00
_cell.angle_gamma   90.00
#
_symmetry.space_group_name_H-M   'P 1'
#
loop_
_entity.id
_entity.type
_entity.pdbx_description
1 polymer ?
#
loop_
_entity_poly.entity_id
_entity_poly.type
_entity_poly.pdbx_seq_one_letter_code
_entity_poly.pdbx_strand_id
1 'polypeptide(L)'
;MLIGATSLTVALTLLVPVLAAPWQRGHWRPAGAPAPAPAAPAPAPAAPAPAPAPAPAPAPAAPGNNAPQPAGGESHNVEIINRCGAGNPVFVAQGAGERGPGLINGPLRGGVAYLSGYKDCAANGVNCATVEFTLVNPDAGGAQNSINYSLLDGMDRIAKTGLGNHKYKYPMFFEYTGGACTAKAPGACTGQSAAQCPGAFLGDATEVGAPVNCLGANAGIRITFC
;
A
#
# COMPACT_ATOMS: atom_id res chain seq x y z
N MET A 1 53.55 -6.66 19.83
CA MET A 1 52.75 -6.60 21.07
C MET A 1 51.40 -7.25 20.75
N LEU A 2 51.26 -8.54 21.05
CA LEU A 2 50.04 -9.32 20.81
C LEU A 2 49.08 -9.07 21.97
N ILE A 3 47.81 -8.76 21.69
CA ILE A 3 46.72 -8.82 22.67
C ILE A 3 45.64 -9.69 22.06
N GLY A 4 45.39 -10.84 22.69
CA GLY A 4 44.38 -11.83 22.31
C GLY A 4 42.99 -11.42 22.78
N ALA A 5 41.97 -11.81 22.01
CA ALA A 5 40.58 -11.69 22.38
C ALA A 5 40.03 -13.08 22.73
N THR A 6 39.63 -13.25 23.99
CA THR A 6 39.01 -14.44 24.54
C THR A 6 37.50 -14.41 24.24
N SER A 7 37.02 -15.40 23.48
CA SER A 7 35.58 -15.62 23.24
C SER A 7 34.91 -16.20 24.50
N LEU A 8 33.85 -15.54 24.98
CA LEU A 8 33.00 -16.02 26.06
C LEU A 8 31.68 -16.54 25.48
N THR A 9 31.52 -17.85 25.43
CA THR A 9 30.28 -18.53 25.01
C THR A 9 29.40 -18.76 26.23
N VAL A 10 28.28 -18.06 26.34
CA VAL A 10 27.25 -18.32 27.35
C VAL A 10 26.16 -19.18 26.72
N ALA A 11 26.12 -20.46 27.08
CA ALA A 11 25.02 -21.36 26.76
C ALA A 11 23.94 -21.24 27.83
N LEU A 12 22.78 -20.66 27.47
CA LEU A 12 21.61 -20.57 28.33
C LEU A 12 20.68 -21.75 28.02
N THR A 13 20.77 -22.81 28.82
CA THR A 13 19.89 -23.98 28.73
C THR A 13 18.60 -23.72 29.51
N LEU A 14 17.49 -23.47 28.81
CA LEU A 14 16.16 -23.37 29.40
C LEU A 14 15.54 -24.77 29.51
N LEU A 15 15.45 -25.28 30.74
CA LEU A 15 14.68 -26.46 31.12
C LEU A 15 13.19 -26.10 31.23
N VAL A 16 12.35 -26.70 30.38
CA VAL A 16 10.88 -26.66 30.53
C VAL A 16 10.43 -27.95 31.21
N PRO A 17 9.71 -27.90 32.35
CA PRO A 17 9.13 -29.10 32.94
C PRO A 17 7.87 -29.53 32.18
N VAL A 18 7.87 -30.77 31.70
CA VAL A 18 6.68 -31.46 31.17
C VAL A 18 5.86 -31.96 32.35
N LEU A 19 4.75 -31.28 32.66
CA LEU A 19 3.75 -31.78 33.60
C LEU A 19 2.80 -32.74 32.88
N ALA A 20 2.98 -34.04 33.11
CA ALA A 20 2.05 -35.08 32.70
C ALA A 20 0.86 -35.14 33.67
N ALA A 21 -0.35 -34.92 33.17
CA ALA A 21 -1.59 -35.10 33.92
C ALA A 21 -2.05 -36.57 33.91
N PRO A 22 -2.50 -37.14 35.04
CA PRO A 22 -3.01 -38.51 35.10
C PRO A 22 -4.43 -38.60 34.53
N TRP A 23 -4.61 -39.47 33.53
CA TRP A 23 -5.92 -39.84 33.00
C TRP A 23 -6.67 -40.78 33.96
N GLN A 24 -7.77 -40.30 34.53
CA GLN A 24 -8.70 -41.14 35.27
C GLN A 24 -9.60 -41.92 34.29
N ARG A 25 -9.56 -43.26 34.38
CA ARG A 25 -10.45 -44.18 33.66
C ARG A 25 -11.84 -44.16 34.29
N GLY A 26 -12.67 -43.22 33.86
CA GLY A 26 -14.10 -43.21 34.15
C GLY A 26 -14.87 -44.14 33.21
N HIS A 27 -15.64 -45.07 33.77
CA HIS A 27 -16.57 -45.94 33.06
C HIS A 27 -17.66 -45.11 32.36
N TRP A 28 -17.59 -45.01 31.03
CA TRP A 28 -18.64 -44.44 30.20
C TRP A 28 -19.81 -45.42 30.06
N ARG A 29 -20.98 -45.05 30.57
CA ARG A 29 -22.26 -45.66 30.16
C ARG A 29 -22.68 -44.97 28.84
N PRO A 30 -23.01 -45.71 27.77
CA PRO A 30 -23.48 -45.11 26.53
C PRO A 30 -24.84 -44.44 26.78
N ALA A 31 -24.88 -43.11 26.64
CA ALA A 31 -26.12 -42.37 26.57
C ALA A 31 -26.87 -42.81 25.30
N GLY A 32 -28.15 -43.17 25.45
CA GLY A 32 -29.00 -43.54 24.32
C GLY A 32 -28.99 -42.46 23.25
N ALA A 33 -28.92 -42.88 21.98
CA ALA A 33 -28.85 -41.97 20.85
C ALA A 33 -30.08 -41.03 20.86
N PRO A 34 -29.87 -39.70 20.76
CA PRO A 34 -30.97 -38.76 20.68
C PRO A 34 -31.79 -39.00 19.42
N ALA A 35 -33.11 -38.86 19.54
CA ALA A 35 -34.02 -38.94 18.41
C ALA A 35 -33.62 -37.93 17.32
N PRO A 36 -33.76 -38.27 16.02
CA PRO A 36 -33.39 -37.38 14.93
C PRO A 36 -34.22 -36.09 14.99
N ALA A 37 -33.52 -34.96 14.97
CA ALA A 37 -34.16 -33.65 14.91
C ALA A 37 -34.98 -33.51 13.60
N PRO A 38 -36.14 -32.82 13.65
CA PRO A 38 -36.91 -32.54 12.44
C PRO A 38 -36.06 -31.76 11.42
N ALA A 39 -36.20 -32.12 10.15
CA ALA A 39 -35.50 -31.45 9.07
C ALA A 39 -35.91 -29.96 9.01
N ALA A 40 -34.90 -29.08 8.94
CA ALA A 40 -35.12 -27.66 8.80
C ALA A 40 -35.84 -27.35 7.47
N PRO A 41 -36.77 -26.36 7.45
CA PRO A 41 -37.42 -25.95 6.22
C PRO A 41 -36.39 -25.41 5.21
N ALA A 42 -36.64 -25.69 3.93
CA ALA A 42 -35.79 -25.22 2.85
C ALA A 42 -35.71 -23.68 2.82
N PRO A 43 -34.54 -23.08 2.53
CA PRO A 43 -34.41 -21.64 2.39
C PRO A 43 -35.32 -21.10 1.29
N ALA A 44 -35.99 -19.97 1.56
CA ALA A 44 -36.73 -19.26 0.53
C ALA A 44 -35.78 -18.78 -0.60
N PRO A 45 -36.25 -18.71 -1.86
CA PRO A 45 -35.47 -18.18 -2.97
C PRO A 45 -34.99 -16.76 -2.68
N ALA A 46 -33.70 -16.52 -2.90
CA ALA A 46 -33.13 -15.18 -2.77
C ALA A 46 -33.79 -14.23 -3.79
N ALA A 47 -34.13 -13.02 -3.34
CA ALA A 47 -34.63 -11.97 -4.21
C ALA A 47 -33.59 -11.65 -5.32
N PRO A 48 -34.03 -11.26 -6.53
CA PRO A 48 -33.13 -10.81 -7.58
C PRO A 48 -32.29 -9.63 -7.11
N ALA A 49 -30.98 -9.66 -7.39
CA ALA A 49 -30.11 -8.54 -7.09
C ALA A 49 -30.56 -7.28 -7.87
N PRO A 50 -30.53 -6.10 -7.26
CA PRO A 50 -30.80 -4.85 -7.97
C PRO A 50 -29.81 -4.66 -9.12
N ALA A 51 -30.29 -4.07 -10.22
CA ALA A 51 -29.44 -3.75 -11.36
C ALA A 51 -28.30 -2.80 -10.95
N PRO A 52 -27.08 -2.96 -11.50
CA PRO A 52 -25.97 -2.04 -11.24
C PRO A 52 -26.37 -0.61 -11.57
N ALA A 53 -26.02 0.34 -10.69
CA ALA A 53 -26.16 1.76 -11.01
C ALA A 53 -25.31 2.11 -12.24
N PRO A 54 -25.73 3.09 -13.06
CA PRO A 54 -24.91 3.62 -14.14
C PRO A 54 -23.54 4.06 -13.61
N ALA A 55 -22.47 3.72 -14.33
CA ALA A 55 -21.13 4.23 -14.00
C ALA A 55 -21.15 5.77 -14.01
N PRO A 56 -20.44 6.43 -13.08
CA PRO A 56 -20.25 7.87 -13.14
C PRO A 56 -19.68 8.28 -14.50
N ALA A 57 -20.14 9.40 -15.04
CA ALA A 57 -19.54 9.98 -16.23
C ALA A 57 -18.03 10.16 -16.00
N PRO A 58 -17.17 9.89 -17.01
CA PRO A 58 -15.74 10.16 -16.90
C PRO A 58 -15.52 11.60 -16.44
N ALA A 59 -14.67 11.78 -15.42
CA ALA A 59 -14.19 13.11 -15.08
C ALA A 59 -13.59 13.74 -16.36
N PRO A 60 -13.78 15.05 -16.60
CA PRO A 60 -13.15 15.74 -17.72
C PRO A 60 -11.66 15.40 -17.74
N ALA A 61 -11.17 14.95 -18.90
CA ALA A 61 -9.75 14.74 -19.09
C ALA A 61 -9.02 16.03 -18.69
N ALA A 62 -8.07 15.93 -17.77
CA ALA A 62 -7.19 17.05 -17.46
C ALA A 62 -6.58 17.53 -18.80
N PRO A 63 -6.57 18.85 -19.06
CA PRO A 63 -6.01 19.37 -20.31
C PRO A 63 -4.59 18.82 -20.49
N GLY A 64 -4.33 18.25 -21.68
CA GLY A 64 -3.05 17.63 -22.01
C GLY A 64 -1.88 18.55 -21.70
N ASN A 65 -0.84 17.95 -21.12
CA ASN A 65 0.33 18.57 -20.45
C ASN A 65 1.27 19.36 -21.37
N ASN A 66 0.75 20.25 -22.23
CA ASN A 66 1.51 21.18 -23.07
C ASN A 66 1.36 22.64 -22.60
N ALA A 67 0.96 22.87 -21.35
CA ALA A 67 0.98 24.22 -20.79
C ALA A 67 2.44 24.70 -20.70
N PRO A 68 2.78 25.90 -21.22
CA PRO A 68 4.10 26.48 -21.09
C PRO A 68 4.49 26.58 -19.61
N GLN A 69 5.51 25.83 -19.22
CA GLN A 69 6.06 25.86 -17.88
C GLN A 69 6.77 27.21 -17.66
N PRO A 70 6.56 27.91 -16.52
CA PRO A 70 7.24 29.17 -16.26
C PRO A 70 8.76 28.95 -16.30
N ALA A 71 9.46 29.75 -17.10
CA ALA A 71 10.91 29.67 -17.24
C ALA A 71 11.60 29.92 -15.88
N GLY A 72 12.17 28.86 -15.29
CA GLY A 72 13.04 28.93 -14.11
C GLY A 72 12.47 28.37 -12.79
N GLY A 73 11.22 27.90 -12.76
CA GLY A 73 10.63 27.26 -11.57
C GLY A 73 10.63 25.73 -11.64
N GLU A 74 10.83 25.07 -10.50
CA GLU A 74 10.53 23.64 -10.35
C GLU A 74 9.01 23.43 -10.39
N SER A 75 8.54 22.47 -11.18
CA SER A 75 7.13 22.11 -11.22
C SER A 75 6.92 20.66 -11.62
N HIS A 76 5.90 20.03 -11.04
CA HIS A 76 5.60 18.61 -11.26
C HIS A 76 4.11 18.43 -11.51
N ASN A 77 3.76 17.64 -12.52
CA ASN A 77 2.36 17.29 -12.77
C ASN A 77 2.02 15.96 -12.11
N VAL A 78 1.03 15.93 -11.24
CA VAL A 78 0.53 14.71 -10.60
C VAL A 78 -0.82 14.35 -11.21
N GLU A 79 -0.84 13.33 -12.06
CA GLU A 79 -2.06 12.80 -12.67
C GLU A 79 -2.50 11.54 -11.92
N ILE A 80 -3.77 11.49 -11.50
CA ILE A 80 -4.34 10.33 -10.80
C ILE A 80 -5.66 9.95 -11.48
N ILE A 81 -5.68 8.74 -12.06
CA ILE A 81 -6.80 8.19 -12.79
C ILE A 81 -7.48 7.15 -11.89
N ASN A 82 -8.75 7.39 -11.58
CA ASN A 82 -9.58 6.42 -10.88
C ASN A 82 -10.51 5.69 -11.87
N ARG A 83 -10.30 4.39 -12.05
CA ARG A 83 -11.16 3.50 -12.84
C ARG A 83 -11.96 2.53 -11.97
N CYS A 84 -11.87 2.64 -10.65
CA CYS A 84 -12.54 1.75 -9.71
C CYS A 84 -14.06 1.98 -9.62
N GLY A 85 -14.58 3.05 -10.24
CA GLY A 85 -15.99 3.43 -10.21
C GLY A 85 -16.47 4.03 -8.88
N ALA A 86 -15.60 4.12 -7.88
CA ALA A 86 -15.88 4.70 -6.57
C ALA A 86 -14.59 5.29 -5.96
N GLY A 87 -14.74 6.11 -4.92
CA GLY A 87 -13.62 6.80 -4.26
C GLY A 87 -13.13 8.04 -5.01
N ASN A 88 -12.40 8.90 -4.30
CA ASN A 88 -11.86 10.14 -4.83
C ASN A 88 -10.34 10.02 -4.99
N PRO A 89 -9.79 10.21 -6.20
CA PRO A 89 -8.35 10.20 -6.41
C PRO A 89 -7.72 11.43 -5.76
N VAL A 90 -6.87 11.19 -4.77
CA VAL A 90 -6.22 12.26 -4.00
C VAL A 90 -4.77 11.91 -3.72
N PHE A 91 -4.00 12.93 -3.36
CA PHE A 91 -2.72 12.74 -2.71
C PHE A 91 -2.53 13.72 -1.55
N VAL A 92 -1.64 13.37 -0.64
CA VAL A 92 -1.16 14.21 0.46
C VAL A 92 0.32 14.42 0.26
N ALA A 93 0.77 15.67 0.13
CA ALA A 93 2.19 16.00 0.15
C ALA A 93 2.68 16.23 1.58
N GLN A 94 3.97 16.00 1.83
CA GLN A 94 4.57 16.21 3.15
C GLN A 94 4.29 17.65 3.66
N GLY A 95 3.69 17.75 4.84
CA GLY A 95 3.34 19.04 5.45
C GLY A 95 2.13 19.74 4.84
N ALA A 96 1.39 19.09 3.94
CA ALA A 96 0.18 19.63 3.31
C ALA A 96 -1.06 18.78 3.63
N GLY A 97 -2.24 19.32 3.31
CA GLY A 97 -3.51 18.58 3.38
C GLY A 97 -3.77 17.74 2.12
N GLU A 98 -4.82 16.94 2.17
CA GLU A 98 -5.33 16.17 1.02
C GLU A 98 -5.74 17.10 -0.12
N ARG A 99 -5.36 16.73 -1.36
CA ARG A 99 -5.75 17.44 -2.58
C ARG A 99 -5.87 16.52 -3.78
N GLY A 100 -6.59 16.98 -4.80
CA GLY A 100 -6.71 16.30 -6.08
C GLY A 100 -5.48 16.44 -6.99
N PRO A 101 -5.45 15.71 -8.11
CA PRO A 101 -4.39 15.77 -9.12
C PRO A 101 -4.24 17.17 -9.72
N GLY A 102 -3.06 17.46 -10.28
CA GLY A 102 -2.78 18.69 -11.02
C GLY A 102 -1.32 19.11 -11.01
N LEU A 103 -1.08 20.30 -11.57
CA LEU A 103 0.25 20.92 -11.61
C LEU A 103 0.63 21.49 -10.24
N ILE A 104 1.82 21.14 -9.79
CA ILE A 104 2.42 21.58 -8.54
C ILE A 104 3.59 22.49 -8.88
N ASN A 105 3.62 23.68 -8.26
CA ASN A 105 4.76 24.59 -8.34
C ASN A 105 5.65 24.35 -7.11
N GLY A 106 6.89 23.94 -7.35
CA GLY A 106 7.87 23.58 -6.32
C GLY A 106 8.00 22.08 -6.07
N PRO A 107 8.94 21.68 -5.20
CA PRO A 107 9.28 20.29 -4.95
C PRO A 107 8.18 19.55 -4.17
N LEU A 108 7.99 18.28 -4.48
CA LEU A 108 7.24 17.32 -3.67
C LEU A 108 8.23 16.39 -2.98
N ARG A 109 8.71 16.76 -1.80
CA ARG A 109 9.74 16.01 -1.03
C ARG A 109 9.25 14.70 -0.40
N GLY A 110 7.97 14.41 -0.58
CA GLY A 110 7.30 13.22 -0.10
C GLY A 110 5.81 13.38 -0.35
N GLY A 111 5.15 12.33 -0.80
CA GLY A 111 3.73 12.32 -1.03
C GLY A 111 3.17 10.92 -1.12
N VAL A 112 1.88 10.81 -0.83
CA VAL A 112 1.14 9.53 -0.82
C VAL A 112 -0.15 9.72 -1.61
N ALA A 113 -0.36 8.93 -2.65
CA ALA A 113 -1.58 8.92 -3.45
C ALA A 113 -2.44 7.68 -3.18
N TYR A 114 -3.76 7.87 -3.09
CA TYR A 114 -4.75 6.83 -2.77
C TYR A 114 -6.16 7.23 -3.24
N LEU A 115 -7.13 6.33 -3.05
CA LEU A 115 -8.56 6.61 -3.26
C LEU A 115 -9.27 6.90 -1.94
N SER A 116 -9.46 8.17 -1.62
CA SER A 116 -10.21 8.60 -0.42
C SER A 116 -11.67 8.16 -0.50
N GLY A 117 -12.20 7.56 0.58
CA GLY A 117 -13.58 7.07 0.63
C GLY A 117 -13.87 5.84 -0.25
N TYR A 118 -12.85 5.20 -0.83
CA TYR A 118 -13.03 3.90 -1.45
C TYR A 118 -13.12 2.82 -0.36
N LYS A 119 -14.30 2.22 -0.16
CA LYS A 119 -14.54 1.27 0.94
C LYS A 119 -14.17 1.91 2.30
N ASP A 120 -13.22 1.33 3.02
CA ASP A 120 -12.70 1.76 4.32
C ASP A 120 -11.38 2.57 4.22
N CYS A 121 -10.99 3.03 3.02
CA CYS A 121 -9.84 3.92 2.85
C CYS A 121 -10.04 5.23 3.61
N ALA A 122 -9.11 5.54 4.51
CA ALA A 122 -9.08 6.76 5.29
C ALA A 122 -7.93 7.69 4.86
N ALA A 123 -7.81 8.81 5.57
CA ALA A 123 -6.78 9.83 5.30
C ALA A 123 -5.37 9.23 5.30
N ASN A 124 -4.50 9.76 4.43
CA ASN A 124 -3.14 9.27 4.18
C ASN A 124 -3.08 7.81 3.69
N GLY A 125 -4.18 7.28 3.14
CA GLY A 125 -4.23 5.91 2.65
C GLY A 125 -4.33 4.84 3.73
N VAL A 126 -4.66 5.21 4.97
CA VAL A 126 -4.91 4.22 6.03
C VAL A 126 -5.97 3.22 5.58
N ASN A 127 -5.72 1.93 5.82
CA ASN A 127 -6.48 0.76 5.34
C ASN A 127 -6.39 0.47 3.83
N CYS A 128 -5.56 1.20 3.07
CA CYS A 128 -5.48 1.08 1.62
C CYS A 128 -4.05 1.08 1.10
N ALA A 129 -3.82 0.44 -0.03
CA ALA A 129 -2.52 0.47 -0.68
C ALA A 129 -2.32 1.86 -1.29
N THR A 130 -1.09 2.34 -1.21
CA THR A 130 -0.73 3.69 -1.63
C THR A 130 0.37 3.65 -2.66
N VAL A 131 0.45 4.73 -3.43
CA VAL A 131 1.63 5.04 -4.25
C VAL A 131 2.36 6.18 -3.57
N GLU A 132 3.56 5.89 -3.07
CA GLU A 132 4.44 6.87 -2.44
C GLU A 132 5.38 7.47 -3.49
N PHE A 133 5.64 8.77 -3.40
CA PHE A 133 6.50 9.43 -4.36
C PHE A 133 7.27 10.61 -3.76
N THR A 134 8.39 10.93 -4.39
CA THR A 134 9.14 12.17 -4.27
C THR A 134 9.34 12.70 -5.68
N LEU A 135 8.94 13.95 -5.94
CA LEU A 135 9.22 14.63 -7.21
C LEU A 135 10.04 15.87 -6.89
N VAL A 136 11.31 15.82 -7.27
CA VAL A 136 12.28 16.88 -7.03
C VAL A 136 13.20 16.99 -8.23
N ASN A 137 13.53 18.22 -8.62
CA ASN A 137 14.59 18.48 -9.58
C ASN A 137 15.92 17.96 -9.02
N PRO A 138 16.73 17.28 -9.85
CA PRO A 138 18.03 16.79 -9.41
C PRO A 138 18.90 17.95 -8.94
N ASP A 139 19.54 17.78 -7.79
CA ASP A 139 20.48 18.74 -7.21
C ASP A 139 21.84 18.09 -6.90
N ALA A 140 22.80 18.91 -6.48
CA ALA A 140 24.14 18.42 -6.10
C ALA A 140 24.11 17.55 -4.82
N GLY A 141 23.02 17.56 -4.07
CA GLY A 141 22.82 16.75 -2.86
C GLY A 141 22.33 15.33 -3.15
N GLY A 142 22.12 14.98 -4.41
CA GLY A 142 21.64 13.65 -4.81
C GLY A 142 20.14 13.46 -4.64
N ALA A 143 19.38 14.54 -4.43
CA ALA A 143 17.93 14.47 -4.46
C ALA A 143 17.48 14.01 -5.85
N GLN A 144 16.56 13.06 -5.90
CA GLN A 144 16.04 12.52 -7.14
C GLN A 144 14.57 12.18 -7.01
N ASN A 145 13.91 12.07 -8.16
CA ASN A 145 12.55 11.59 -8.19
C ASN A 145 12.52 10.11 -7.82
N SER A 146 11.56 9.71 -7.01
CA SER A 146 11.30 8.33 -6.65
C SER A 146 9.81 8.07 -6.60
N ILE A 147 9.39 6.86 -6.97
CA ILE A 147 8.00 6.43 -6.86
C ILE A 147 7.94 4.93 -6.58
N ASN A 148 7.05 4.50 -5.71
CA ASN A 148 6.92 3.10 -5.30
C ASN A 148 5.50 2.76 -4.85
N TYR A 149 5.23 1.47 -4.69
CA TYR A 149 4.03 0.98 -4.03
C TYR A 149 4.30 0.76 -2.54
N SER A 150 3.35 1.14 -1.69
CA SER A 150 3.44 0.92 -0.25
C SER A 150 2.20 0.17 0.26
N LEU A 151 2.46 -1.02 0.77
CA LEU A 151 1.54 -1.87 1.54
C LEU A 151 2.17 -2.14 2.91
N LEU A 152 2.87 -1.13 3.44
CA LEU A 152 3.46 -1.18 4.76
C LEU A 152 2.35 -1.24 5.82
N ASP A 153 2.50 -2.16 6.75
CA ASP A 153 1.50 -2.45 7.77
C ASP A 153 2.16 -2.83 9.09
N GLY A 154 1.44 -2.62 10.18
CA GLY A 154 1.88 -2.94 11.52
C GLY A 154 2.81 -1.87 12.07
N MET A 155 3.93 -2.31 12.63
CA MET A 155 4.85 -1.47 13.40
C MET A 155 6.24 -1.50 12.77
N ASP A 156 6.84 -0.33 12.62
CA ASP A 156 8.24 -0.21 12.24
C ASP A 156 9.09 -0.94 13.29
N ARG A 157 9.91 -1.89 12.86
CA ARG A 157 10.71 -2.70 13.76
C ARG A 157 11.79 -1.90 14.47
N ILE A 158 12.25 -0.81 13.87
CA ILE A 158 13.31 0.07 14.36
C ILE A 158 12.69 1.25 15.11
N ALA A 159 11.83 2.03 14.46
CA ALA A 159 11.23 3.25 15.01
C ALA A 159 10.12 2.97 16.02
N LYS A 160 9.55 1.75 16.06
CA LYS A 160 8.42 1.38 16.91
C LYS A 160 7.21 2.31 16.73
N THR A 161 6.98 2.75 15.51
CA THR A 161 5.84 3.57 15.10
C THR A 161 4.92 2.80 14.16
N GLY A 162 3.63 3.13 14.13
CA GLY A 162 2.69 2.52 13.18
C GLY A 162 3.04 2.89 11.74
N LEU A 163 3.03 1.90 10.85
CA LEU A 163 3.39 2.03 9.43
C LEU A 163 2.19 2.37 8.52
N GLY A 164 1.19 3.08 9.05
CA GLY A 164 0.04 3.55 8.27
C GLY A 164 -1.04 2.51 7.94
N ASN A 165 -0.79 1.20 8.17
CA ASN A 165 -1.77 0.13 7.90
C ASN A 165 -2.25 0.16 6.44
N HIS A 166 -1.31 0.23 5.50
CA HIS A 166 -1.59 0.28 4.07
C HIS A 166 -1.91 -1.13 3.56
N LYS A 167 -3.16 -1.37 3.14
CA LYS A 167 -3.64 -2.70 2.74
C LYS A 167 -4.10 -2.74 1.30
N TYR A 168 -3.73 -3.77 0.55
CA TYR A 168 -4.26 -3.92 -0.81
C TYR A 168 -5.80 -3.97 -0.83
N LYS A 169 -6.40 -3.06 -1.62
CA LYS A 169 -7.87 -2.97 -1.82
C LYS A 169 -8.28 -2.83 -3.30
N TYR A 170 -7.37 -2.38 -4.15
CA TYR A 170 -7.55 -2.15 -5.57
C TYR A 170 -6.21 -2.33 -6.32
N PRO A 171 -6.24 -2.70 -7.61
CA PRO A 171 -5.06 -2.70 -8.44
C PRO A 171 -4.49 -1.29 -8.61
N MET A 172 -3.17 -1.19 -8.72
CA MET A 172 -2.46 0.07 -8.92
C MET A 172 -1.41 -0.05 -10.01
N PHE A 173 -1.20 1.03 -10.75
CA PHE A 173 -0.08 1.17 -11.67
C PHE A 173 0.43 2.61 -11.67
N PHE A 174 1.73 2.81 -11.89
CA PHE A 174 2.29 4.14 -12.07
C PHE A 174 3.32 4.19 -13.20
N GLU A 175 3.49 5.40 -13.74
CA GLU A 175 4.53 5.78 -14.67
C GLU A 175 4.97 7.22 -14.43
N TYR A 176 6.24 7.53 -14.73
CA TYR A 176 6.65 8.92 -14.86
C TYR A 176 6.06 9.54 -16.12
N THR A 177 5.77 10.83 -16.06
CA THR A 177 5.32 11.63 -17.21
C THR A 177 6.12 12.92 -17.26
N GLY A 178 6.64 13.34 -18.41
CA GLY A 178 7.35 14.61 -18.53
C GLY A 178 8.79 14.60 -17.97
N GLY A 179 9.49 15.71 -18.23
CA GLY A 179 10.94 15.78 -18.05
C GLY A 179 11.67 14.71 -18.88
N ALA A 180 12.83 14.26 -18.38
CA ALA A 180 13.57 13.13 -18.93
C ALA A 180 13.11 11.77 -18.39
N CYS A 181 12.08 11.75 -17.54
CA CYS A 181 11.65 10.56 -16.81
C CYS A 181 10.61 9.77 -17.58
N THR A 182 10.96 8.54 -17.98
CA THR A 182 10.11 7.64 -18.78
C THR A 182 9.94 6.25 -18.15
N ALA A 183 10.56 6.01 -16.99
CA ALA A 183 10.43 4.76 -16.28
C ALA A 183 9.00 4.56 -15.76
N LYS A 184 8.64 3.29 -15.57
CA LYS A 184 7.33 2.87 -15.06
C LYS A 184 7.52 1.81 -13.98
N ALA A 185 6.44 1.48 -13.28
CA ALA A 185 6.45 0.37 -12.33
C ALA A 185 6.95 -0.93 -13.01
N PRO A 186 7.68 -1.81 -12.29
CA PRO A 186 8.14 -3.09 -12.83
C PRO A 186 6.98 -4.04 -13.18
N GLY A 187 5.79 -3.76 -12.65
CA GLY A 187 4.52 -4.39 -12.99
C GLY A 187 3.37 -3.70 -12.26
N ALA A 188 2.14 -4.04 -12.61
CA ALA A 188 0.97 -3.60 -11.85
C ALA A 188 0.96 -4.26 -10.48
N CYS A 189 0.56 -3.51 -9.47
CA CYS A 189 0.25 -4.05 -8.16
C CYS A 189 -1.17 -4.63 -8.18
N THR A 190 -1.29 -5.93 -7.94
CA THR A 190 -2.52 -6.72 -8.08
C THR A 190 -2.83 -7.58 -6.85
N GLY A 191 -2.06 -7.43 -5.77
CA GLY A 191 -2.23 -8.17 -4.53
C GLY A 191 -1.24 -7.74 -3.45
N GLN A 192 -1.12 -8.56 -2.39
CA GLN A 192 -0.35 -8.23 -1.18
C GLN A 192 1.04 -8.86 -1.13
N SER A 193 1.40 -9.70 -2.11
CA SER A 193 2.71 -10.36 -2.16
C SER A 193 3.65 -9.65 -3.11
N ALA A 194 4.97 -9.85 -2.95
CA ALA A 194 5.97 -9.30 -3.87
C ALA A 194 5.77 -9.76 -5.32
N ALA A 195 5.25 -10.98 -5.53
CA ALA A 195 4.92 -11.49 -6.86
C ALA A 195 3.72 -10.74 -7.48
N GLN A 196 2.72 -10.39 -6.68
CA GLN A 196 1.53 -9.68 -7.15
C GLN A 196 1.75 -8.16 -7.17
N CYS A 197 2.73 -7.64 -6.44
CA CYS A 197 3.02 -6.22 -6.29
C CYS A 197 4.55 -6.00 -6.37
N PRO A 198 5.14 -6.13 -7.57
CA PRO A 198 6.58 -6.11 -7.73
C PRO A 198 7.16 -4.74 -7.36
N GLY A 199 8.23 -4.77 -6.55
CA GLY A 199 8.93 -3.56 -6.07
C GLY A 199 8.26 -2.83 -4.91
N ALA A 200 7.14 -3.34 -4.40
CA ALA A 200 6.43 -2.73 -3.27
C ALA A 200 7.16 -2.90 -1.94
N PHE A 201 6.95 -1.93 -1.05
CA PHE A 201 7.22 -2.10 0.37
C PHE A 201 6.04 -2.84 1.02
N LEU A 202 6.32 -3.93 1.74
CA LEU A 202 5.29 -4.87 2.21
C LEU A 202 5.43 -5.14 3.71
N GLY A 203 4.31 -5.18 4.42
CA GLY A 203 4.28 -5.58 5.83
C GLY A 203 5.09 -4.61 6.71
N ASP A 204 5.89 -5.15 7.62
CA ASP A 204 6.69 -4.36 8.55
C ASP A 204 8.14 -4.11 8.08
N ALA A 205 8.46 -4.50 6.85
CA ALA A 205 9.80 -4.40 6.28
C ALA A 205 9.91 -3.12 5.43
N THR A 206 10.52 -2.08 6.01
CA THR A 206 10.69 -0.77 5.36
C THR A 206 11.92 -0.74 4.45
N GLU A 207 12.71 -1.81 4.38
CA GLU A 207 13.99 -1.86 3.67
C GLU A 207 13.99 -2.74 2.40
N VAL A 208 12.90 -3.46 2.12
CA VAL A 208 12.85 -4.48 1.05
C VAL A 208 12.17 -4.01 -0.24
N GLY A 209 11.58 -2.83 -0.25
CA GLY A 209 10.99 -2.25 -1.45
C GLY A 209 12.05 -1.73 -2.43
N ALA A 210 11.66 -1.59 -3.69
CA ALA A 210 12.53 -1.14 -4.77
C ALA A 210 11.90 0.07 -5.47
N PRO A 211 12.15 1.30 -4.99
CA PRO A 211 11.59 2.48 -5.63
C PRO A 211 12.13 2.66 -7.05
N VAL A 212 11.26 3.11 -7.96
CA VAL A 212 11.64 3.48 -9.32
C VAL A 212 12.15 4.90 -9.29
N ASN A 213 13.47 5.05 -9.43
CA ASN A 213 14.14 6.34 -9.38
C ASN A 213 14.30 6.95 -10.77
N CYS A 214 14.32 8.27 -10.84
CA CYS A 214 14.65 8.99 -12.07
C CYS A 214 15.38 10.32 -11.79
N LEU A 215 16.48 10.54 -12.53
CA LEU A 215 17.20 11.80 -12.58
C LEU A 215 16.67 12.65 -13.74
N GLY A 216 15.66 13.47 -13.48
CA GLY A 216 15.08 14.37 -14.46
C GLY A 216 14.42 15.57 -13.79
N ALA A 217 14.61 16.75 -14.36
CA ALA A 217 13.92 17.94 -13.89
C ALA A 217 12.45 17.91 -14.33
N ASN A 218 11.58 18.43 -13.47
CA ASN A 218 10.16 18.66 -13.68
C ASN A 218 9.43 17.37 -14.09
N ALA A 219 9.83 16.26 -13.48
CA ALA A 219 9.16 14.97 -13.66
C ALA A 219 7.74 15.07 -13.11
N GLY A 220 6.76 14.73 -13.92
CA GLY A 220 5.41 14.39 -13.48
C GLY A 220 5.25 12.89 -13.27
N ILE A 221 4.08 12.49 -12.80
CA ILE A 221 3.69 11.10 -12.62
C ILE A 221 2.24 10.91 -13.04
N ARG A 222 1.93 9.71 -13.53
CA ARG A 222 0.58 9.24 -13.72
C ARG A 222 0.37 7.98 -12.90
N ILE A 223 -0.65 8.01 -12.06
CA ILE A 223 -1.06 6.90 -11.20
C ILE A 223 -2.44 6.46 -11.66
N THR A 224 -2.61 5.15 -11.88
CA THR A 224 -3.90 4.56 -12.25
C THR A 224 -4.33 3.56 -11.21
N PHE A 225 -5.56 3.70 -10.72
CA PHE A 225 -6.24 2.72 -9.88
C PHE A 225 -7.35 2.02 -10.70
N CYS A 226 -7.43 0.68 -10.65
CA CYS A 226 -8.39 -0.22 -11.35
C CYS A 226 -8.61 -0.05 -12.88
#